data_AF-A0A8E0NDY8-F1
#
_entry.id   AF-A0A8E0NDY8-F1
#
_cell.length_a   1.000
_cell.length_b   1.000
_cell.length_c   1.000
_cell.angle_alpha   90.00
_cell.angle_beta   90.00
_cell.angle_gamma   90.00
#
_symmetry.space_group_name_H-M   'P 1'
#
loop_
_entity.id
_entity.type
_entity.pdbx_description
1 polymer ?
#
loop_
_entity_poly.entity_id
_entity_poly.type
_entity_poly.pdbx_seq_one_letter_code
_entity_poly.pdbx_strand_id
1 'polypeptide(L)'
;MFARLPWIRTRRAAKGEIPLVQIFVRDNNVDQALKALKKKMQREGSFREMKRHVHYEKPSEKRARQKAEAVRRARKLARKRAQREGLLPAPPPRR
;
A
#
# COMPACT_ATOMS: atom_id res chain seq x y z
N MET A 1 -18.32 2.00 61.26
CA MET A 1 -19.26 2.61 60.28
C MET A 1 -18.48 3.70 59.56
N PHE A 2 -18.10 3.68 58.27
CA PHE A 2 -18.52 2.93 57.08
C PHE A 2 -17.34 2.84 56.07
N ALA A 3 -17.12 1.63 55.52
CA ALA A 3 -16.84 1.24 54.12
C ALA A 3 -15.84 2.04 53.24
N ARG A 4 -14.76 1.46 52.65
CA ARG A 4 -14.59 0.41 51.59
C ARG A 4 -14.36 1.00 50.17
N LEU A 5 -13.08 1.26 49.86
CA LEU A 5 -12.32 1.05 48.59
C LEU A 5 -12.72 1.72 47.23
N PRO A 6 -11.74 1.83 46.29
CA PRO A 6 -11.54 2.89 45.30
C PRO A 6 -11.90 2.45 43.88
N TRP A 7 -12.18 3.38 42.94
CA TRP A 7 -12.03 3.19 41.48
C TRP A 7 -12.61 4.35 40.67
N ILE A 8 -11.84 5.37 40.29
CA ILE A 8 -12.09 6.02 38.99
C ILE A 8 -10.81 5.93 38.19
N ARG A 9 -10.70 4.73 37.63
CA ARG A 9 -9.85 4.25 36.56
C ARG A 9 -9.49 5.37 35.59
N THR A 10 -8.20 5.66 35.51
CA THR A 10 -7.57 6.34 34.39
C THR A 10 -8.16 5.79 33.07
N ARG A 11 -8.77 6.64 32.25
CA ARG A 11 -9.02 6.28 30.84
C ARG A 11 -7.64 6.02 30.25
N ARG A 12 -7.27 4.74 30.12
CA ARG A 12 -6.18 4.32 29.24
C ARG A 12 -6.48 4.91 27.88
N ALA A 13 -5.76 5.96 27.49
CA ALA A 13 -5.59 6.29 26.09
C ALA A 13 -5.10 5.00 25.42
N ALA A 14 -5.96 4.41 24.58
CA ALA A 14 -5.64 3.20 23.86
C ALA A 14 -4.45 3.53 22.94
N LYS A 15 -3.25 3.11 23.37
CA LYS A 15 -2.04 3.16 22.58
C LYS A 15 -2.22 2.24 21.38
N GLY A 16 -2.01 2.76 20.17
CA GLY A 16 -1.23 2.00 19.19
C GLY A 16 -1.92 1.50 17.92
N GLU A 17 -3.11 1.97 17.55
CA GLU A 17 -3.61 1.73 16.19
C GLU A 17 -3.23 2.92 15.31
N ILE A 18 -2.04 2.87 14.70
CA ILE A 18 -1.75 3.75 13.56
C ILE A 18 -2.52 3.13 12.38
N PRO A 19 -3.57 3.79 11.85
CA PRO A 19 -4.24 3.25 10.69
C PRO A 19 -3.26 3.28 9.51
N LEU A 20 -2.95 2.09 8.96
CA LEU A 20 -2.06 1.95 7.80
C LEU A 20 -2.55 2.80 6.61
N VAL A 21 -3.88 2.97 6.47
CA VAL A 21 -4.51 3.85 5.47
C VAL A 21 -5.72 4.57 6.07
N GLN A 22 -5.76 5.90 5.97
CA GLN A 22 -6.90 6.74 6.37
C GLN A 22 -7.50 7.50 5.18
N ILE A 23 -8.83 7.63 5.18
CA ILE A 23 -9.61 8.38 4.19
C ILE A 23 -10.67 9.20 4.89
N PHE A 24 -10.73 10.47 4.52
CA PHE A 24 -11.78 11.39 4.94
C PHE A 24 -12.89 11.38 3.90
N VAL A 25 -14.10 11.07 4.34
CA VAL A 25 -15.30 11.17 3.52
C VAL A 25 -15.89 12.55 3.73
N ARG A 26 -16.22 13.26 2.64
CA ARG A 26 -16.93 14.53 2.67
C ARG A 26 -18.28 14.35 1.97
N ASP A 27 -19.29 15.05 2.46
CA ASP A 27 -20.62 15.16 1.81
C ASP A 27 -21.34 13.82 1.56
N ASN A 28 -21.22 12.87 2.50
CA ASN A 28 -21.83 11.53 2.42
C ASN A 28 -21.50 10.72 1.15
N ASN A 29 -20.44 11.09 0.41
CA ASN A 29 -20.07 10.42 -0.83
C ASN A 29 -19.22 9.15 -0.56
N VAL A 30 -19.88 8.11 -0.06
CA VAL A 30 -19.24 6.87 0.38
C VAL A 30 -18.61 6.10 -0.79
N ASP A 31 -19.26 6.06 -1.95
CA ASP A 31 -18.75 5.34 -3.12
C ASP A 31 -17.41 5.90 -3.64
N GLN A 32 -17.26 7.21 -3.63
CA GLN A 32 -16.00 7.83 -4.02
C GLN A 32 -14.89 7.54 -2.99
N ALA A 33 -15.22 7.55 -1.70
CA ALA A 33 -14.27 7.20 -0.66
C ALA A 33 -13.79 5.73 -0.78
N LEU A 34 -14.70 4.80 -1.07
CA LEU A 34 -14.35 3.39 -1.31
C LEU A 34 -13.46 3.22 -2.55
N LYS A 35 -13.76 3.95 -3.63
CA LYS A 35 -12.90 3.97 -4.83
C LYS A 35 -11.51 4.53 -4.52
N ALA A 36 -11.44 5.62 -3.75
CA ALA A 36 -10.17 6.22 -3.32
C ALA A 36 -9.36 5.27 -2.43
N LEU A 37 -10.02 4.50 -1.56
CA LEU A 37 -9.41 3.48 -0.71
C LEU A 37 -8.76 2.39 -1.52
N LYS A 38 -9.54 1.78 -2.39
CA LYS A 38 -9.05 0.72 -3.28
C LYS A 38 -7.86 1.21 -4.10
N LYS A 39 -7.91 2.45 -4.58
CA LYS A 39 -6.80 3.04 -5.37
C LYS A 39 -5.56 3.32 -4.52
N LYS A 40 -5.69 3.80 -3.27
CA LYS A 40 -4.56 3.96 -2.34
C LYS A 40 -3.91 2.62 -2.01
N MET A 41 -4.70 1.61 -1.64
CA MET A 41 -4.19 0.27 -1.34
C MET A 41 -3.50 -0.39 -2.55
N GLN A 42 -4.03 -0.19 -3.76
CA GLN A 42 -3.38 -0.68 -4.98
C GLN A 42 -2.05 0.02 -5.27
N ARG A 43 -1.91 1.31 -4.94
CA ARG A 43 -0.66 2.07 -5.11
C ARG A 43 0.42 1.62 -4.14
N GLU A 44 0.04 1.41 -2.89
CA GLU A 44 0.92 0.86 -1.85
C GLU A 44 1.32 -0.58 -2.16
N GLY A 45 0.51 -1.30 -2.94
CA GLY A 45 0.82 -2.66 -3.35
C GLY A 45 0.53 -3.69 -2.25
N SER A 46 -0.21 -3.31 -1.22
CA SER A 46 -0.60 -4.19 -0.10
C SER A 46 -1.29 -5.45 -0.57
N PHE A 47 -2.18 -5.36 -1.57
CA PHE A 47 -2.81 -6.54 -2.18
C PHE A 47 -1.81 -7.47 -2.88
N ARG A 48 -0.74 -6.92 -3.47
CA ARG A 48 0.31 -7.70 -4.14
C ARG A 48 1.18 -8.40 -3.10
N GLU A 49 1.44 -7.75 -1.97
CA GLU A 49 2.14 -8.36 -0.84
C GLU A 49 1.30 -9.46 -0.20
N MET A 50 0.03 -9.20 0.11
CA MET A 50 -0.90 -10.21 0.62
C MET A 50 -0.90 -11.46 -0.26
N LYS A 51 -1.03 -11.30 -1.59
CA LYS A 51 -0.99 -12.44 -2.53
C LYS A 51 0.35 -13.18 -2.56
N ARG A 52 1.46 -12.48 -2.36
CA ARG A 52 2.81 -13.09 -2.30
C ARG A 52 3.03 -13.89 -1.01
N HIS A 53 2.33 -13.56 0.07
CA HIS A 53 2.49 -14.19 1.37
C HIS A 53 1.51 -15.35 1.64
N VAL A 54 0.61 -15.66 0.69
CA VAL A 54 -0.34 -16.78 0.83
C VAL A 54 0.36 -18.15 0.86
N HIS A 55 1.50 -18.29 0.20
CA HIS A 55 2.26 -19.54 0.12
C HIS A 55 3.72 -19.32 0.53
N TYR A 56 4.33 -20.33 1.15
CA TYR A 56 5.76 -20.31 1.41
C TYR A 56 6.51 -20.34 0.07
N GLU A 57 7.30 -19.30 -0.18
CA GLU A 57 8.18 -19.22 -1.34
C GLU A 57 9.59 -19.62 -0.91
N LYS A 58 10.21 -20.54 -1.64
CA LYS A 58 11.58 -20.98 -1.34
C LYS A 58 12.53 -19.77 -1.45
N PRO A 59 13.53 -19.62 -0.56
CA PRO A 59 14.43 -18.45 -0.57
C PRO A 59 15.14 -18.22 -1.91
N SER A 60 15.45 -19.30 -2.65
CA SER A 60 16.05 -19.22 -3.98
C SER A 60 15.11 -18.57 -5.01
N GLU A 61 13.84 -18.96 -5.01
CA GLU A 61 12.81 -18.43 -5.91
C GLU A 61 12.54 -16.95 -5.62
N LYS A 62 12.49 -16.59 -4.34
CA LYS A 62 12.36 -15.19 -3.89
C LYS A 62 13.51 -14.33 -4.43
N ARG A 63 14.75 -14.82 -4.37
CA ARG A 63 15.93 -14.12 -4.90
C ARG A 63 15.86 -13.98 -6.43
N ALA A 64 15.49 -15.04 -7.15
CA ALA A 64 15.36 -15.00 -8.60
C ALA A 64 14.29 -14.00 -9.05
N ARG A 65 13.13 -14.00 -8.40
CA ARG A 65 12.02 -13.06 -8.64
C ARG A 65 12.43 -11.62 -8.38
N GLN A 66 13.10 -11.35 -7.26
CA GLN A 66 13.59 -10.01 -6.92
C GLN A 66 14.58 -9.49 -7.96
N LYS A 67 15.54 -10.31 -8.39
CA LYS A 67 16.49 -9.95 -9.46
C LYS A 67 15.76 -9.64 -10.76
N ALA A 68 14.82 -10.49 -11.17
CA ALA A 68 14.01 -10.26 -12.38
C ALA A 68 13.17 -8.97 -12.29
N GLU A 69 12.54 -8.71 -11.14
CA GLU A 69 11.78 -7.47 -10.92
C GLU A 69 12.66 -6.23 -10.94
N ALA A 70 13.87 -6.28 -10.37
CA ALA A 70 14.84 -5.19 -10.41
C ALA A 70 15.26 -4.85 -11.85
N VAL A 71 15.61 -5.87 -12.65
CA VAL A 71 15.95 -5.69 -14.07
C VAL A 71 14.78 -5.10 -14.85
N ARG A 72 13.55 -5.59 -14.64
CA ARG A 72 12.35 -5.04 -15.30
C ARG A 72 12.09 -3.59 -14.91
N ARG A 73 12.29 -3.23 -13.63
CA ARG A 73 12.16 -1.84 -13.16
C ARG A 73 13.22 -0.93 -13.77
N ALA A 74 14.48 -1.37 -13.80
CA ALA A 74 15.59 -0.62 -14.40
C ALA A 74 15.34 -0.34 -15.89
N ARG A 75 14.95 -1.37 -16.66
CA ARG A 75 14.58 -1.22 -18.09
C ARG A 75 13.42 -0.25 -18.29
N LYS A 76 12.40 -0.31 -17.43
CA LYS A 76 11.26 0.62 -17.48
C LYS A 76 11.67 2.06 -17.19
N LEU A 77 12.56 2.28 -16.22
CA LEU A 77 13.09 3.61 -15.88
C LEU A 77 13.93 4.18 -17.02
N ALA A 78 14.83 3.38 -17.59
CA ALA A 78 15.63 3.77 -18.76
C ALA A 78 14.75 4.17 -19.95
N ARG A 79 13.73 3.36 -20.26
CA ARG A 79 12.76 3.68 -21.33
C ARG A 79 12.04 5.01 -21.08
N LYS A 80 11.61 5.25 -19.84
CA LYS A 80 10.95 6.51 -19.47
C LYS A 80 11.88 7.73 -19.57
N ARG A 81 13.16 7.58 -19.21
CA ARG A 81 14.17 8.64 -19.37
C ARG A 81 14.40 8.96 -20.84
N ALA A 82 14.63 7.95 -21.67
CA ALA A 82 14.80 8.13 -23.11
C ALA A 82 13.59 8.76 -23.80
N GLN A 83 12.36 8.46 -23.35
CA GLN A 83 11.15 9.14 -23.82
C GLN A 83 11.08 10.62 -23.41
N ARG A 84 11.58 10.97 -22.21
CA ARG A 84 11.65 12.36 -21.74
C ARG A 84 12.69 13.17 -22.50
N GLU A 85 13.81 12.53 -22.84
CA GLU A 85 14.93 13.12 -23.60
C GLU A 85 14.67 13.14 -25.12
N GLY A 86 13.49 12.70 -25.58
CA GLY A 86 13.09 12.75 -26.99
C GLY A 86 13.73 11.69 -27.88
N LEU A 87 14.54 10.78 -27.32
CA LEU A 87 15.25 9.73 -28.05
C LEU A 87 14.34 8.57 -28.50
N LEU A 88 13.13 8.44 -27.94
CA LEU A 88 12.18 7.40 -28.28
C LEU A 88 10.75 7.95 -28.44
N PRO A 89 9.99 7.52 -29.46
CA PRO A 89 8.61 7.92 -29.64
C PRO A 89 7.73 7.41 -28.48
N ALA A 90 6.69 8.19 -28.15
CA ALA A 90 5.69 7.77 -27.19
C ALA A 90 4.97 6.52 -27.70
N PRO A 91 4.67 5.54 -26.83
CA PRO A 91 3.94 4.35 -27.25
C PRO A 91 2.53 4.75 -27.71
N PRO A 92 1.95 4.03 -28.70
CA PRO A 92 0.62 4.35 -29.21
C PRO A 92 -0.44 4.26 -28.09
N PRO A 93 -1.49 5.10 -28.13
CA PRO A 93 -2.57 5.05 -27.15
C PRO A 93 -3.23 3.67 -27.20
N ARG A 94 -3.43 3.08 -26.02
CA ARG A 94 -4.20 1.83 -25.90
C ARG A 94 -5.67 2.19 -26.16
N ARG A 95 -6.23 1.67 -27.26
CA ARG A 95 -7.67 1.68 -27.52
C ARG A 95 -8.41 0.91 -26.42
#